data_AF-A0AAU8PEX8-F1
#
_entry.id   AF-A0AAU8PEX8-F1
#
_cell.length_a   1.000
_cell.length_b   1.000
_cell.length_c   1.000
_cell.angle_alpha   90.00
_cell.angle_beta   90.00
_cell.angle_gamma   90.00
#
_symmetry.space_group_name_H-M   'P 1'
#
loop_
_entity.id
_entity.type
_entity.pdbx_description
1 polymer ?
#
loop_
_entity_poly.entity_id
_entity_poly.type
_entity_poly.pdbx_seq_one_letter_code
_entity_poly.pdbx_strand_id
1 'polypeptide(L)'
;MTSNAHETVGLIRDKEKLVEIVRGFDKLKAATSSKDSPSYNGKTYVITIWREGNSVSYVVKEANSQYYYVSPDLKHWEMPAELVKLLEL
;
A
#
# COMPACT_ATOMS: atom_id res chain seq x y z
N MET A 1 4.47 4.21 28.83
CA MET A 1 4.91 3.54 27.59
C MET A 1 3.73 3.55 26.64
N THR A 2 3.70 4.47 25.68
CA THR A 2 2.69 4.43 24.61
C THR A 2 3.09 3.32 23.67
N SER A 3 2.42 2.16 23.74
CA SER A 3 2.51 1.18 22.66
C SER A 3 2.14 1.91 21.37
N ASN A 4 3.01 1.86 20.36
CA ASN A 4 2.64 2.19 18.99
C ASN A 4 1.58 1.16 18.57
N ALA A 5 0.32 1.38 18.98
CA ALA A 5 -0.76 0.49 18.66
C ALA A 5 -1.01 0.63 17.15
N HIS A 6 -0.83 -0.45 16.42
CA HIS A 6 -1.23 -0.49 15.03
C HIS A 6 -2.76 -0.41 15.00
N GLU A 7 -3.29 0.71 14.50
CA GLU A 7 -4.73 0.89 14.33
C GLU A 7 -5.17 0.26 13.01
N THR A 8 -6.19 -0.60 13.06
CA THR A 8 -6.82 -1.09 11.83
C THR A 8 -7.76 -0.02 11.31
N VAL A 9 -7.37 0.64 10.22
CA VAL A 9 -8.15 1.73 9.62
C VAL A 9 -9.22 1.24 8.62
N GLY A 10 -9.14 -0.02 8.16
CA GLY A 10 -10.11 -0.58 7.21
C GLY A 10 -10.02 -2.11 7.09
N LEU A 11 -11.12 -2.73 6.68
CA LEU A 11 -11.20 -4.17 6.41
C LEU A 11 -12.03 -4.42 5.14
N ILE A 12 -11.38 -4.98 4.11
CA ILE A 12 -12.00 -5.28 2.82
C ILE A 12 -12.21 -6.79 2.69
N ARG A 13 -13.46 -7.23 2.51
CA ARG A 13 -13.83 -8.65 2.32
C ARG A 13 -14.41 -8.96 0.94
N ASP A 14 -14.70 -7.94 0.15
CA ASP A 14 -15.26 -8.11 -1.20
C ASP A 14 -14.24 -8.76 -2.13
N LYS A 15 -14.62 -9.91 -2.72
CA LYS A 15 -13.71 -10.72 -3.53
C LYS A 15 -13.25 -10.01 -4.80
N GLU A 16 -14.15 -9.30 -5.48
CA GLU A 16 -13.85 -8.63 -6.74
C GLU A 16 -12.89 -7.46 -6.49
N LYS A 17 -13.19 -6.66 -5.47
CA LYS A 17 -12.34 -5.57 -4.98
C LYS A 17 -10.95 -6.08 -4.56
N LEU A 18 -10.87 -7.21 -3.86
CA LEU A 18 -9.59 -7.82 -3.49
C LEU A 18 -8.76 -8.23 -4.72
N VAL A 19 -9.40 -8.80 -5.74
CA VAL A 19 -8.72 -9.15 -7.00
C VAL A 19 -8.20 -7.91 -7.71
N GLU A 20 -8.96 -6.82 -7.73
CA GLU A 20 -8.53 -5.55 -8.32
C GLU A 20 -7.35 -4.92 -7.59
N ILE A 21 -7.37 -4.91 -6.25
CA ILE A 21 -6.25 -4.42 -5.43
C ILE A 21 -4.97 -5.18 -5.76
N VAL A 22 -5.04 -6.52 -5.81
CA VAL A 22 -3.90 -7.36 -6.15
C VAL A 22 -3.36 -7.04 -7.54
N ARG A 23 -4.24 -6.95 -8.55
CA ARG A 23 -3.86 -6.59 -9.92
C ARG A 23 -3.23 -5.20 -9.99
N GLY A 24 -3.72 -4.25 -9.19
CA GLY A 24 -3.16 -2.90 -9.08
C GLY A 24 -1.72 -2.93 -8.58
N PHE A 25 -1.44 -3.66 -7.50
CA PHE A 25 -0.06 -3.82 -7.00
C PHE A 25 0.85 -4.55 -7.98
N ASP A 26 0.35 -5.57 -8.70
CA ASP A 26 1.15 -6.28 -9.71
C ASP A 26 1.54 -5.36 -10.88
N LYS A 27 0.61 -4.53 -11.36
CA LYS A 27 0.91 -3.48 -12.36
C LYS A 27 1.91 -2.45 -11.85
N LEU A 28 1.76 -2.02 -10.59
CA LEU A 28 2.64 -1.04 -9.98
C LEU A 28 4.09 -1.54 -9.90
N LYS A 29 4.30 -2.79 -9.45
CA LYS A 29 5.63 -3.43 -9.38
C LYS A 29 6.27 -3.65 -10.75
N ALA A 30 5.46 -3.82 -11.80
CA ALA A 30 5.95 -3.98 -13.16
C ALA A 30 6.38 -2.66 -13.82
N ALA A 31 6.04 -1.50 -13.23
CA ALA A 31 6.41 -0.20 -13.79
C ALA A 31 7.91 0.09 -13.58
N THR A 32 8.59 0.47 -14.66
CA THR A 32 10.06 0.68 -14.71
C THR A 32 10.54 1.92 -13.96
N SER A 33 9.66 2.85 -13.58
CA SER A 33 10.04 4.10 -12.90
C SER A 33 9.84 4.03 -11.39
N SER A 34 10.89 3.66 -10.66
CA SER A 34 10.98 3.96 -9.23
C SER A 34 11.46 5.40 -9.04
N LYS A 35 10.77 6.20 -8.23
CA LYS A 35 11.24 7.54 -7.84
C LYS A 35 12.13 7.45 -6.60
N ASP A 36 13.00 8.44 -6.41
CA ASP A 36 13.68 8.64 -5.12
C ASP A 36 12.65 8.85 -4.01
N SER A 37 12.96 8.36 -2.80
CA SER A 37 12.07 8.47 -1.65
C SER A 37 11.81 9.96 -1.33
N PRO A 38 10.56 10.44 -1.32
CA PRO A 38 10.28 11.78 -0.84
C PRO A 38 10.66 11.90 0.64
N SER A 39 11.10 13.09 1.06
CA SER A 39 11.31 13.40 2.48
C SER A 39 10.03 13.09 3.26
N TYR A 40 10.12 12.18 4.24
CA TYR A 40 8.95 11.54 4.85
C TYR A 40 8.60 12.19 6.19
N ASN A 41 7.42 12.84 6.23
CA ASN A 41 6.79 13.35 7.45
C ASN A 41 5.30 12.91 7.59
N GLY A 42 4.83 11.94 6.80
CA GLY A 42 3.40 11.57 6.75
C GLY A 42 3.06 10.25 7.46
N LYS A 43 1.91 9.66 7.11
CA LYS A 43 1.41 8.40 7.68
C LYS A 43 1.99 7.18 6.94
N THR A 44 2.19 6.09 7.67
CA THR A 44 2.54 4.77 7.11
C THR A 44 1.38 3.82 7.32
N TYR A 45 0.97 3.17 6.23
CA TYR A 45 -0.05 2.14 6.21
C TYR A 45 0.59 0.80 5.87
N VAL A 46 0.12 -0.26 6.54
CA VAL A 46 0.49 -1.64 6.22
C VAL A 46 -0.76 -2.35 5.73
N ILE A 47 -0.78 -2.67 4.43
CA ILE A 47 -1.89 -3.36 3.79
C ILE A 47 -1.56 -4.84 3.79
N THR A 48 -2.32 -5.66 4.51
CA THR A 48 -2.13 -7.11 4.57
C THR A 48 -3.26 -7.80 3.82
N ILE A 49 -2.91 -8.50 2.75
CA ILE A 49 -3.84 -9.32 1.95
C ILE A 49 -3.68 -10.77 2.36
N TRP A 50 -4.70 -11.32 3.01
CA TRP A 50 -4.78 -12.73 3.36
C TRP A 50 -5.31 -13.56 2.18
N ARG A 51 -4.66 -14.68 1.90
CA ARG A 51 -5.04 -15.70 0.93
C ARG A 51 -4.97 -17.06 1.62
N GLU A 52 -5.59 -18.08 1.04
CA GLU A 52 -5.58 -19.42 1.65
C GLU A 52 -4.13 -19.88 1.94
N GLY A 53 -3.81 -20.01 3.23
CA GLY A 53 -2.49 -20.45 3.71
C GLY A 53 -1.35 -19.43 3.64
N ASN A 54 -1.56 -18.19 3.16
CA ASN A 54 -0.49 -17.20 3.07
C ASN A 54 -1.00 -15.75 3.18
N SER A 55 -0.13 -14.81 3.53
CA SER A 55 -0.41 -13.38 3.48
C SER A 55 0.68 -12.62 2.75
N VAL A 56 0.29 -11.53 2.10
CA VAL A 56 1.22 -10.59 1.48
C VAL A 56 0.96 -9.21 2.07
N SER A 57 2.02 -8.56 2.57
CA SER A 57 1.94 -7.21 3.11
C SER A 57 2.61 -6.19 2.19
N TYR A 58 1.97 -5.03 2.02
CA TYR A 58 2.49 -3.89 1.29
C TYR A 58 2.65 -2.71 2.24
N VAL A 59 3.78 -2.01 2.15
CA VAL A 59 4.01 -0.78 2.89
C VAL A 59 3.64 0.39 2.00
N VAL A 60 2.74 1.24 2.50
CA VAL A 60 2.30 2.45 1.81
C VAL A 60 2.61 3.66 2.67
N LYS A 61 3.22 4.67 2.07
CA LYS A 61 3.55 5.93 2.72
C LYS A 61 2.73 7.05 2.09
N GLU A 62 2.12 7.87 2.93
CA GLU A 62 1.49 9.11 2.51
C GLU A 62 2.50 10.25 2.69
N ALA A 63 2.69 11.05 1.64
CA ALA A 63 3.53 12.26 1.67
C ALA A 63 2.99 13.28 0.68
N ASN A 64 2.85 14.54 1.11
CA ASN A 64 2.36 15.64 0.26
C ASN A 64 1.02 15.32 -0.45
N SER A 65 0.08 14.70 0.25
CA SER A 65 -1.22 14.26 -0.29
C SER A 65 -1.13 13.23 -1.43
N GLN A 66 0.00 12.54 -1.55
CA GLN A 66 0.22 11.44 -2.49
C GLN A 66 0.57 10.17 -1.72
N TYR A 67 0.24 9.02 -2.31
CA TYR A 67 0.51 7.71 -1.74
C TYR A 67 1.60 7.00 -2.53
N TYR A 68 2.53 6.38 -1.81
CA TYR A 68 3.68 5.72 -2.36
C TYR A 68 3.78 4.29 -1.83
N TYR A 69 3.85 3.33 -2.72
CA TYR A 69 4.24 1.97 -2.38
C TYR A 69 5.75 1.91 -2.16
N VAL A 70 6.18 1.27 -1.08
CA VAL A 70 7.59 1.01 -0.75
C VAL A 70 7.86 -0.48 -0.89
N SER A 71 8.76 -0.87 -1.80
CA SER A 71 9.19 -2.27 -1.89
C SER A 71 10.19 -2.63 -0.78
N PRO A 72 10.44 -3.93 -0.56
CA PRO A 72 11.49 -4.39 0.36
C PRO A 72 12.88 -3.83 0.05
N ASP A 73 13.17 -3.57 -1.24
CA ASP A 73 14.43 -2.96 -1.70
C ASP A 73 14.44 -1.42 -1.57
N LEU A 74 13.50 -0.86 -0.82
CA LEU A 74 13.33 0.58 -0.59
C LEU A 74 13.12 1.40 -1.87
N LYS A 75 12.60 0.78 -2.94
CA LYS A 75 12.15 1.50 -4.13
C LYS A 75 10.75 2.03 -3.91
N HIS A 76 10.45 3.17 -4.53
CA HIS A 76 9.18 3.88 -4.35
C HIS A 76 8.44 4.02 -5.67
N TRP A 77 7.14 3.73 -5.64
CA TRP A 77 6.23 3.99 -6.77
C TRP A 77 5.04 4.79 -6.27
N GLU A 78 4.74 5.88 -6.97
CA GLU A 78 3.51 6.64 -6.76
C GLU A 78 2.32 5.76 -7.13
N MET A 79 1.35 5.67 -6.23
CA MET A 79 0.18 4.82 -6.39
C MET A 79 -0.86 5.52 -7.26
N PRO A 80 -1.44 4.83 -8.26
CA PRO A 80 -2.57 5.35 -9.02
C PRO A 80 -3.75 5.69 -8.10
N ALA A 81 -4.45 6.78 -8.39
CA ALA A 81 -5.58 7.23 -7.58
C ALA A 81 -6.68 6.17 -7.48
N GLU A 82 -6.88 5.36 -8.52
CA GLU A 82 -7.83 4.25 -8.48
C GLU A 82 -7.44 3.18 -7.45
N LEU A 83 -6.15 2.86 -7.35
CA LEU A 83 -5.65 1.89 -6.37
C LEU A 83 -5.76 2.42 -4.94
N VAL A 84 -5.47 3.70 -4.72
CA VAL A 84 -5.65 4.36 -3.42
C VAL A 84 -7.12 4.31 -2.99
N LYS A 85 -8.04 4.65 -3.89
CA LYS A 85 -9.48 4.59 -3.64
C LYS A 85 -9.97 3.19 -3.31
N LEU A 86 -9.45 2.16 -4.00
CA LEU A 86 -9.76 0.76 -3.69
C LEU A 86 -9.33 0.38 -2.27
N LEU A 87 -8.30 1.00 -1.72
CA LEU A 87 -7.80 0.74 -0.37
C LEU A 87 -8.51 1.53 0.72
N GLU A 88 -9.43 2.44 0.34
CA GLU A 88 -10.13 3.32 1.27
C GLU A 88 -9.17 4.21 2.08
N LEU A 89 -8.06 4.60 1.45
CA LEU A 89 -7.04 5.53 1.97
C LEU A 89 -7.21 6.94 1.38
#